data_AF-A0A444U0P4-F1
#
_entry.id   AF-A0A444U0P4-F1
#
_cell.length_a   1.000
_cell.length_b   1.000
_cell.length_c   1.000
_cell.angle_alpha   90.00
_cell.angle_beta   90.00
_cell.angle_gamma   90.00
#
_symmetry.space_group_name_H-M   'P 1'
#
loop_
_entity.id
_entity.type
_entity.pdbx_description
1 polymer ?
#
loop_
_entity_poly.entity_id
_entity_poly.type
_entity_poly.pdbx_seq_one_letter_code
_entity_poly.pdbx_strand_id
1 'polypeptide(L)'
;MEEEPQELRTEVICECMKEEPRELRTEVLCEVMEEEPQELRTEVLCECMEEEPQELRTEVICEVMEEEPQELRTEVLCECMEEEPQELRTEVLCECMEEEPQELRTEVLCECMEEEPQELRTEVLCECMEKEPQELRTEVLCECMKNLEN
;
A
#
# COMPACT_ATOMS: atom_id res chain seq x y z
N MET A 1 6.04 -10.01 29.86
CA MET A 1 6.29 -9.95 28.42
C MET A 1 7.30 -8.85 28.27
N GLU A 2 8.49 -9.18 27.79
CA GLU A 2 9.39 -8.17 27.21
C GLU A 2 8.93 -8.10 25.75
N GLU A 3 8.38 -6.97 25.34
CA GLU A 3 8.16 -6.67 23.92
C GLU A 3 9.53 -6.59 23.24
N GLU A 4 9.60 -7.04 21.99
CA GLU A 4 10.86 -6.98 21.27
C GLU A 4 11.24 -5.52 21.02
N PRO A 5 12.55 -5.17 20.94
CA PRO A 5 12.97 -3.78 20.79
C PRO A 5 12.41 -3.07 19.55
N GLN A 6 11.95 -3.82 18.56
CA GLN A 6 11.35 -3.34 17.31
C GLN A 6 9.89 -2.91 17.54
N GLU A 7 9.06 -3.76 18.15
CA GLU A 7 7.66 -3.43 18.51
C GLU A 7 7.58 -2.16 19.36
N LEU A 8 8.42 -2.04 20.40
CA LEU A 8 8.48 -0.84 21.24
C LEU A 8 8.87 0.41 20.46
N ARG A 9 9.68 0.25 19.41
CA ARG A 9 10.11 1.37 18.56
C ARG A 9 8.95 1.85 17.70
N THR A 10 8.24 0.93 17.06
CA THR A 10 7.04 1.22 16.26
C THR A 10 5.97 1.89 17.10
N GLU A 11 5.66 1.34 18.28
CA GLU A 11 4.67 1.92 19.20
C GLU A 11 5.03 3.37 19.57
N VAL A 12 6.29 3.64 19.91
CA VAL A 12 6.75 4.99 20.25
C VAL A 12 6.60 5.95 19.07
N ILE A 13 6.94 5.53 17.85
CA ILE A 13 6.75 6.35 16.66
C ILE A 13 5.27 6.68 16.49
N CYS A 14 4.39 5.67 16.50
CA CYS A 14 2.97 5.89 16.23
C CYS A 14 2.28 6.70 17.33
N GLU A 15 2.70 6.57 18.59
CA GLU A 15 2.24 7.46 19.67
C GLU A 15 2.71 8.90 19.47
N CYS A 16 3.95 9.13 19.01
CA CYS A 16 4.41 10.48 18.66
C CYS A 16 3.62 11.05 17.47
N MET A 17 3.33 10.25 16.44
CA MET A 17 2.54 10.67 15.27
C MET A 17 1.14 11.13 15.65
N LYS A 18 0.51 10.49 16.65
CA LYS A 18 -0.81 10.91 17.16
C LYS A 18 -0.80 12.31 17.77
N GLU A 19 0.33 12.78 18.30
CA GLU A 19 0.46 14.13 18.85
C GLU A 19 0.70 15.20 17.77
N GLU A 20 1.17 14.81 16.58
CA GLU A 20 1.46 15.73 15.49
C GLU A 20 0.18 16.29 14.82
N PRO A 21 0.18 17.56 14.39
CA PRO A 21 -0.90 18.13 13.58
C PRO A 21 -1.12 17.32 12.31
N ARG A 22 -2.39 17.10 11.93
CA ARG A 22 -2.74 16.30 10.75
C ARG A 22 -2.01 16.75 9.48
N GLU A 23 -1.85 18.06 9.29
CA GLU A 23 -1.18 18.65 8.13
C GLU A 23 0.33 18.39 8.07
N LEU A 24 0.94 17.89 9.14
CA LEU A 24 2.37 17.56 9.21
C LEU A 24 2.63 16.06 9.22
N ARG A 25 1.60 15.22 9.41
CA ARG A 25 1.79 13.77 9.60
C ARG A 25 2.47 13.11 8.41
N THR A 26 2.12 13.49 7.18
CA THR A 26 2.78 12.93 6.00
C THR A 26 4.26 13.26 5.97
N GLU A 27 4.62 14.54 6.07
CA GLU A 27 6.02 15.00 6.09
C GLU A 27 6.82 14.33 7.22
N VAL A 28 6.27 14.28 8.43
CA VAL A 28 6.94 13.67 9.58
C VAL A 28 7.12 12.16 9.40
N LEU A 29 6.11 11.45 8.88
CA LEU A 29 6.25 10.01 8.70
C LEU A 29 7.26 9.67 7.61
N CYS A 30 7.27 10.41 6.50
CA CYS A 30 8.29 10.26 5.45
C CYS A 30 9.71 10.47 6.02
N GLU A 31 9.92 11.52 6.82
CA GLU A 31 11.21 11.75 7.49
C GLU A 31 11.60 10.61 8.45
N VAL A 32 10.65 10.08 9.22
CA VAL A 32 10.89 8.94 10.11
C VAL A 32 11.32 7.71 9.28
N MET A 33 10.60 7.43 8.21
CA MET A 33 10.84 6.28 7.33
C MET A 33 12.23 6.31 6.70
N GLU A 34 12.73 7.49 6.31
CA GLU A 34 14.11 7.62 5.79
C GLU A 34 15.17 7.13 6.79
N GLU A 35 14.96 7.35 8.08
CA GLU A 35 15.86 6.94 9.15
C GLU A 35 15.60 5.49 9.64
N GLU A 36 14.45 4.91 9.29
CA GLU A 36 14.11 3.53 9.63
C GLU A 36 14.89 2.48 8.81
N PRO A 37 15.32 1.37 9.45
CA PRO A 37 15.70 0.17 8.73
C PRO A 37 14.56 -0.29 7.82
N GLN A 38 14.90 -0.69 6.59
CA GLN A 38 13.91 -1.16 5.61
C GLN A 38 12.98 -2.25 6.15
N GLU A 39 13.49 -3.15 7.00
CA GLU A 39 12.72 -4.23 7.63
C GLU A 39 11.62 -3.76 8.61
N LEU A 40 11.65 -2.49 9.05
CA LEU A 40 10.65 -1.90 9.96
C LEU A 40 9.71 -0.94 9.25
N ARG A 41 10.05 -0.52 8.04
CA ARG A 41 9.34 0.54 7.32
C ARG A 41 7.87 0.19 7.10
N THR A 42 7.61 -1.01 6.59
CA THR A 42 6.24 -1.48 6.36
C THR A 42 5.44 -1.52 7.67
N GLU A 43 5.98 -2.16 8.71
CA GLU A 43 5.35 -2.25 10.04
C GLU A 43 5.01 -0.87 10.60
N VAL A 44 5.97 0.07 10.57
CA VAL A 44 5.78 1.45 11.04
C VAL A 44 4.71 2.18 10.24
N LEU A 45 4.72 2.06 8.91
CA LEU A 45 3.71 2.70 8.08
C LEU A 45 2.31 2.14 8.40
N CYS A 46 2.15 0.82 8.40
CA CYS A 46 0.84 0.20 8.55
C CYS A 46 0.25 0.47 9.94
N GLU A 47 1.05 0.32 11.00
CA GLU A 47 0.59 0.58 12.38
C GLU A 47 0.23 2.06 12.62
N CYS A 48 1.05 2.98 12.09
CA CYS A 48 0.80 4.40 12.31
C CYS A 48 -0.42 4.92 11.53
N MET A 49 -0.82 4.23 10.46
CA MET A 49 -1.97 4.60 9.62
C MET A 49 -3.29 3.90 10.00
N GLU A 50 -3.28 2.86 10.82
CA GLU A 50 -4.47 2.06 11.17
C GLU A 50 -5.65 2.92 11.67
N GLU A 51 -5.37 3.90 12.53
CA GLU A 51 -6.39 4.77 13.16
C GLU A 51 -6.60 6.11 12.43
N GLU A 52 -5.93 6.31 11.29
CA GLU A 52 -5.99 7.56 10.53
C GLU A 52 -7.18 7.62 9.56
N PRO A 53 -7.68 8.82 9.21
CA PRO A 53 -8.75 8.96 8.22
C PRO A 53 -8.32 8.47 6.83
N GLN A 54 -9.23 7.83 6.10
CA GLN A 54 -9.04 7.30 4.74
C GLN A 54 -8.22 8.22 3.82
N GLU A 55 -8.61 9.50 3.68
CA GLU A 55 -7.89 10.48 2.86
C GLU A 55 -6.41 10.63 3.24
N LEU A 56 -6.10 10.67 4.55
CA LEU A 56 -4.72 10.79 5.01
C LEU A 56 -3.95 9.49 4.76
N ARG A 57 -4.61 8.34 4.94
CA ARG A 57 -4.00 7.03 4.68
C ARG A 57 -3.56 6.90 3.25
N THR A 58 -4.44 7.23 2.30
CA THR A 58 -4.09 7.19 0.89
C THR A 58 -2.94 8.13 0.56
N GLU A 59 -3.00 9.39 1.01
CA GLU A 59 -1.95 10.38 0.79
C GLU A 59 -0.59 9.89 1.32
N VAL A 60 -0.55 9.42 2.57
CA VAL A 60 0.70 8.99 3.22
C VAL A 60 1.26 7.72 2.59
N ILE A 61 0.42 6.72 2.31
CA ILE A 61 0.89 5.47 1.69
C ILE A 61 1.48 5.75 0.31
N CYS A 62 0.81 6.56 -0.51
CA CYS A 62 1.34 6.90 -1.83
C CYS A 62 2.65 7.70 -1.75
N GLU A 63 2.73 8.71 -0.88
CA GLU A 63 3.95 9.53 -0.75
C GLU A 63 5.14 8.73 -0.22
N VAL A 64 4.92 7.83 0.74
CA VAL A 64 5.97 6.94 1.24
C VAL A 64 6.43 5.96 0.16
N MET A 65 5.50 5.36 -0.60
CA MET A 65 5.84 4.46 -1.70
C MET A 65 6.72 5.12 -2.77
N GLU A 66 6.47 6.40 -3.08
CA GLU A 66 7.27 7.14 -4.06
C GLU A 66 8.75 7.24 -3.65
N GLU A 67 9.05 7.25 -2.36
CA GLU A 67 10.42 7.29 -1.82
C GLU A 67 11.03 5.89 -1.62
N GLU A 68 10.22 4.83 -1.59
CA GLU A 68 10.69 3.45 -1.46
C GLU A 68 11.28 2.89 -2.77
N PRO A 69 12.29 1.99 -2.68
CA PRO A 69 12.74 1.20 -3.81
C PRO A 69 11.60 0.36 -4.40
N GLN A 70 11.62 0.17 -5.71
CA GLN A 70 10.62 -0.63 -6.43
C GLN A 70 10.38 -2.02 -5.80
N GLU A 71 11.43 -2.68 -5.30
CA GLU A 71 11.36 -4.01 -4.67
C GLU A 71 10.55 -4.02 -3.35
N LEU A 72 10.38 -2.87 -2.68
CA LEU A 72 9.62 -2.75 -1.43
C LEU A 72 8.22 -2.17 -1.63
N ARG A 73 7.97 -1.47 -2.75
CA ARG A 73 6.67 -0.82 -3.03
C ARG A 73 5.51 -1.80 -2.97
N THR A 74 5.67 -2.99 -3.58
CA THR A 74 4.62 -4.02 -3.57
C THR A 74 4.36 -4.54 -2.16
N GLU A 75 5.40 -4.87 -1.40
CA GLU A 75 5.30 -5.33 -0.01
C GLU A 75 4.57 -4.29 0.86
N VAL A 76 5.03 -3.04 0.82
CA VAL A 76 4.44 -1.92 1.57
C VAL A 76 2.96 -1.76 1.24
N LEU A 77 2.61 -1.75 -0.05
CA LEU A 77 1.23 -1.52 -0.47
C LEU A 77 0.32 -2.70 -0.15
N CYS A 78 0.78 -3.93 -0.33
CA CYS A 78 -0.06 -5.09 -0.05
C CYS A 78 -0.27 -5.28 1.46
N GLU A 79 0.78 -5.16 2.27
CA GLU A 79 0.69 -5.36 3.72
C GLU A 79 -0.16 -4.28 4.41
N CYS A 80 0.04 -3.00 4.08
CA CYS A 80 -0.74 -1.92 4.71
C CYS A 80 -2.22 -1.89 4.33
N MET A 81 -2.60 -2.70 3.34
CA MET A 81 -3.95 -2.75 2.80
C MET A 81 -4.64 -4.09 3.07
N GLU A 82 -3.95 -5.09 3.64
CA GLU A 82 -4.49 -6.45 3.85
C GLU A 82 -5.77 -6.43 4.71
N GLU A 83 -5.75 -5.70 5.82
CA GLU A 83 -6.85 -5.63 6.79
C GLU A 83 -7.85 -4.48 6.50
N GLU A 84 -7.68 -3.79 5.38
CA GLU A 84 -8.48 -2.61 5.07
C GLU A 84 -9.82 -2.88 4.38
N PRO A 85 -10.82 -2.00 4.57
CA PRO A 85 -12.06 -2.05 3.81
C PRO A 85 -11.78 -1.99 2.31
N GLN A 86 -12.54 -2.79 1.55
CA GLN A 86 -12.44 -2.87 0.10
C GLN A 86 -12.39 -1.49 -0.60
N GLU A 87 -13.21 -0.53 -0.16
CA GLU A 87 -13.25 0.80 -0.78
C GLU A 87 -11.91 1.54 -0.67
N LEU A 88 -11.29 1.52 0.52
CA LEU A 88 -9.97 2.11 0.73
C LEU A 88 -8.89 1.32 -0.02
N ARG A 89 -8.99 -0.02 -0.06
CA ARG A 89 -8.10 -0.88 -0.87
C ARG A 89 -8.06 -0.50 -2.33
N THR A 90 -9.24 -0.38 -2.95
CA THR A 90 -9.34 0.02 -4.35
C THR A 90 -8.78 1.43 -4.56
N GLU A 91 -9.16 2.39 -3.72
CA GLU A 91 -8.72 3.78 -3.85
C GLU A 91 -7.20 3.90 -3.79
N VAL A 92 -6.56 3.32 -2.77
CA VAL A 92 -5.09 3.35 -2.61
C VAL A 92 -4.39 2.63 -3.76
N LEU A 93 -4.83 1.43 -4.14
CA LEU A 93 -4.23 0.68 -5.26
C LEU A 93 -4.33 1.46 -6.58
N CYS A 94 -5.43 2.18 -6.81
CA CYS A 94 -5.60 2.93 -8.04
C CYS A 94 -4.83 4.26 -8.02
N GLU A 95 -4.79 4.95 -6.88
CA GLU A 95 -4.14 6.25 -6.74
C GLU A 95 -2.62 6.11 -6.73
N CYS A 96 -2.05 5.25 -5.88
CA CYS A 96 -0.60 5.11 -5.76
C CYS A 96 0.05 4.51 -7.01
N MET A 97 -0.73 3.83 -7.86
CA MET A 97 -0.22 3.19 -9.07
C MET A 97 -0.45 4.03 -10.33
N GLU A 98 -1.09 5.20 -10.28
CA GLU A 98 -1.41 5.98 -11.49
C GLU A 98 -0.15 6.41 -12.28
N GLU A 99 0.93 6.77 -11.57
CA GLU A 99 2.18 7.27 -12.17
C GLU A 99 3.28 6.20 -12.27
N GLU A 100 3.00 4.97 -11.83
CA GLU A 100 3.98 3.89 -11.81
C GLU A 100 4.18 3.20 -13.18
N PRO A 101 5.37 2.63 -13.45
CA PRO A 101 5.61 1.86 -14.68
C PRO A 101 4.64 0.68 -14.82
N GLN A 102 4.21 0.40 -16.06
CA GLN A 102 3.24 -0.67 -16.36
C GLN A 102 3.62 -2.03 -15.74
N GLU A 103 4.91 -2.39 -15.77
CA GLU A 103 5.39 -3.66 -15.20
C GLU A 103 5.12 -3.72 -13.68
N LEU A 104 5.47 -2.67 -12.93
CA LEU A 104 5.19 -2.60 -11.49
C LEU A 104 3.68 -2.53 -11.20
N ARG A 105 2.91 -1.77 -11.99
CA ARG A 105 1.44 -1.72 -11.86
C ARG A 105 0.83 -3.11 -11.96
N THR A 106 1.30 -3.92 -12.91
CA THR A 106 0.81 -5.28 -13.12
C THR A 106 1.18 -6.18 -11.95
N GLU A 107 2.43 -6.13 -11.51
CA GLU A 107 2.94 -6.89 -10.36
C GLU A 107 2.13 -6.61 -9.10
N VAL A 108 2.04 -5.33 -8.70
CA VAL A 108 1.30 -4.89 -7.50
C VAL A 108 -0.18 -5.28 -7.57
N LEU A 109 -0.85 -5.01 -8.68
CA LEU A 109 -2.27 -5.34 -8.83
C LEU A 109 -2.54 -6.85 -8.78
N CYS A 110 -1.60 -7.68 -9.24
CA CYS A 110 -1.73 -9.13 -9.18
C CYS A 110 -1.43 -9.66 -7.77
N GLU A 111 -0.37 -9.17 -7.12
CA GLU A 111 0.07 -9.63 -5.79
C GLU A 111 -0.90 -9.21 -4.69
N CYS A 112 -1.27 -7.92 -4.61
CA CYS A 112 -2.15 -7.43 -3.52
C CYS A 112 -3.58 -7.97 -3.60
N MET A 113 -3.94 -8.63 -4.71
CA MET A 113 -5.27 -9.19 -4.97
C MET A 113 -5.24 -10.72 -5.08
N GLU A 114 -4.11 -11.38 -4.85
CA GLU A 114 -3.95 -12.82 -5.05
C GLU A 114 -4.93 -13.65 -4.20
N GLU A 115 -5.05 -13.29 -2.92
CA GLU A 115 -5.92 -13.94 -1.93
C GLU A 115 -7.38 -13.46 -1.98
N GLU A 116 -7.68 -12.44 -2.79
CA GLU A 116 -9.03 -11.86 -2.89
C GLU A 116 -9.99 -12.71 -3.74
N PRO A 117 -11.31 -12.69 -3.45
CA PRO A 117 -12.31 -13.28 -4.33
C PRO A 117 -12.23 -12.75 -5.76
N GLN A 118 -12.42 -13.64 -6.75
CA GLN A 118 -12.36 -13.29 -8.19
C GLN A 118 -13.20 -12.06 -8.57
N GLU A 119 -14.38 -11.90 -7.96
CA GLU A 119 -15.27 -10.76 -8.22
C GLU A 119 -14.59 -9.44 -7.81
N LEU A 120 -13.97 -9.39 -6.62
CA LEU A 120 -13.25 -8.23 -6.10
C LEU A 120 -12.02 -7.91 -6.96
N ARG A 121 -11.22 -8.92 -7.33
CA ARG A 121 -10.09 -8.70 -8.24
C ARG A 121 -10.52 -8.07 -9.54
N THR A 122 -11.59 -8.59 -10.14
CA THR A 122 -12.06 -8.10 -11.43
C THR A 122 -12.53 -6.65 -11.32
N GLU A 123 -13.21 -6.31 -10.22
CA GLU A 123 -13.66 -4.94 -9.93
C GLU A 123 -12.46 -3.99 -9.81
N VAL A 124 -11.52 -4.28 -8.91
CA VAL A 124 -10.32 -3.45 -8.67
C VAL A 124 -9.49 -3.30 -9.94
N LEU A 125 -9.21 -4.40 -10.65
CA LEU A 125 -8.44 -4.37 -11.89
C LEU A 125 -9.13 -3.56 -12.99
N CYS A 126 -10.46 -3.61 -13.08
CA CYS A 126 -11.21 -2.79 -14.04
C CYS A 126 -11.14 -1.30 -13.68
N GLU A 127 -11.22 -0.97 -12.39
CA GLU A 127 -11.17 0.40 -11.88
C GLU A 127 -9.79 1.02 -12.07
N CYS A 128 -8.74 0.39 -11.54
CA CYS A 128 -7.39 0.94 -11.60
C CYS A 128 -6.84 1.04 -13.03
N MET A 129 -7.38 0.22 -13.95
CA MET A 129 -6.97 0.23 -15.35
C MET A 129 -7.97 0.94 -16.27
N GLU A 130 -8.98 1.67 -15.75
CA GLU A 130 -10.05 2.24 -16.58
C GLU A 130 -9.50 3.12 -17.73
N LYS A 131 -8.46 3.91 -17.43
CA LYS A 131 -7.79 4.83 -18.37
C LYS A 131 -6.86 4.12 -19.37
N GLU A 132 -6.54 2.84 -19.14
CA GLU A 132 -5.60 2.07 -19.96
C GLU A 132 -6.22 1.51 -21.25
N PRO A 133 -5.40 1.28 -22.29
CA PRO A 133 -5.82 0.57 -23.50
C PRO A 133 -6.46 -0.78 -23.20
N GLN A 134 -7.50 -1.14 -23.97
CA GLN A 134 -8.22 -2.41 -23.80
C GLN A 134 -7.31 -3.64 -23.87
N GLU A 135 -6.27 -3.60 -24.72
CA GLU A 135 -5.30 -4.69 -24.87
C GLU A 135 -4.54 -4.91 -23.55
N LEU A 136 -4.02 -3.83 -22.94
CA LEU A 136 -3.33 -3.89 -21.65
C LEU A 136 -4.25 -4.35 -20.52
N ARG A 137 -5.48 -3.83 -20.45
CA ARG A 137 -6.48 -4.29 -19.47
C ARG A 137 -6.69 -5.80 -19.55
N THR A 138 -6.84 -6.31 -20.77
CA THR A 138 -7.09 -7.74 -20.99
C THR A 138 -5.87 -8.57 -20.62
N GLU A 139 -4.66 -8.08 -20.91
CA GLU A 139 -3.40 -8.73 -20.54
C GLU A 139 -3.25 -8.85 -19.03
N VAL A 140 -3.37 -7.73 -18.30
CA VAL A 140 -3.26 -7.70 -16.82
C VAL A 140 -4.35 -8.55 -16.18
N LEU A 141 -5.62 -8.42 -16.61
CA LEU A 141 -6.70 -9.30 -16.12
C LEU A 141 -6.39 -10.77 -16.35
N CYS A 142 -5.86 -11.13 -17.54
CA CYS A 142 -5.50 -12.51 -17.83
C CYS A 142 -4.28 -12.98 -17.02
N GLU A 143 -3.36 -12.09 -16.67
CA GLU A 143 -2.18 -12.38 -15.85
C GLU A 143 -2.57 -12.63 -14.39
N CYS A 144 -3.24 -11.67 -13.75
CA CYS A 144 -3.64 -11.78 -12.35
C CYS A 144 -4.65 -12.92 -12.10
N MET A 145 -5.39 -13.32 -13.15
CA MET A 145 -6.32 -14.45 -13.08
C MET A 145 -5.67 -15.82 -13.32
N LYS A 146 -4.44 -15.91 -13.87
CA LYS A 146 -3.75 -17.19 -14.07
C LYS A 146 -3.20 -17.78 -12.78
N ASN A 147 -2.85 -16.93 -11.80
CA ASN A 147 -2.29 -17.37 -10.52
C ASN A 147 -3.27 -18.21 -9.68
N LEU A 148 -4.55 -18.27 -10.07
CA LEU A 148 -5.61 -19.11 -9.48
C LEU A 148 -5.49 -20.62 -9.73
N GLU A 149 -4.67 -21.06 -10.69
CA GLU A 149 -4.67 -22.47 -11.15
C GLU A 149 -3.52 -23.36 -10.61
N ASN A 150 -2.69 -22.87 -9.68
CA ASN A 150 -1.67 -23.68 -8.98
C ASN A 150 -2.02 -23.93 -7.51
#